data_AF-M7ZRF5-F1
#
_entry.id   AF-M7ZRF5-F1
#
_cell.length_a   1.000
_cell.length_b   1.000
_cell.length_c   1.000
_cell.angle_alpha   90.00
_cell.angle_beta   90.00
_cell.angle_gamma   90.00
#
_symmetry.space_group_name_H-M   'P 1'
#
loop_
_entity.id
_entity.type
_entity.pdbx_description
1 polymer ?
#
loop_
_entity_poly.entity_id
_entity_poly.type
_entity_poly.pdbx_seq_one_letter_code
_entity_poly.pdbx_strand_id
1 'polypeptide(L)'
;MERLEPVKGLHKVVQWVKDHGYKRAAVTNAPRINAELMIKLLGLSDFFQAVIVGGECEQPKPAPFPYLKALKELEVSAAHTFIFEGYLSYND
;
A
#
# COMPACT_ATOMS: atom_id res chain seq x y z
N MET A 1 14.65 -21.63 1.91
CA MET A 1 13.56 -20.71 1.51
C MET A 1 14.07 -19.32 1.77
N GLU A 2 14.16 -18.50 0.75
CA GLU A 2 14.59 -17.11 0.88
C GLU A 2 13.52 -16.35 1.69
N ARG A 3 13.92 -15.73 2.79
CA ARG A 3 13.01 -14.99 3.67
C ARG A 3 12.82 -13.59 3.07
N LEU A 4 11.57 -13.15 2.96
CA LEU A 4 11.29 -11.76 2.60
C LEU A 4 11.83 -10.85 3.70
N GLU A 5 12.84 -10.05 3.38
CA GLU A 5 13.42 -9.07 4.30
C GLU A 5 12.77 -7.69 4.06
N PRO A 6 12.16 -7.07 5.08
CA PRO A 6 11.64 -5.71 4.98
C PRO A 6 12.73 -4.70 4.63
N VAL A 7 12.36 -3.66 3.86
CA VAL A 7 13.23 -2.50 3.66
C VAL A 7 13.58 -1.88 5.02
N LYS A 8 14.85 -1.53 5.21
CA LYS A 8 15.34 -0.89 6.44
C LYS A 8 14.47 0.31 6.78
N GLY A 9 13.95 0.34 8.01
CA GLY A 9 13.11 1.44 8.50
C GLY A 9 11.61 1.26 8.31
N LEU A 10 11.14 0.21 7.61
CA LEU A 10 9.70 -0.04 7.42
C LEU A 10 8.92 0.00 8.74
N HIS A 11 9.39 -0.73 9.76
CA HIS A 11 8.71 -0.77 11.06
C HIS A 11 8.63 0.58 11.77
N LYS A 12 9.63 1.46 11.58
CA LYS A 12 9.60 2.82 12.15
C LYS A 12 8.50 3.65 11.49
N VAL A 13 8.38 3.58 10.17
CA VAL A 13 7.31 4.27 9.42
C VAL A 13 5.95 3.72 9.80
N VAL A 14 5.80 2.39 9.86
CA VAL A 14 4.55 1.73 10.26
C VAL A 14 4.11 2.18 11.66
N GLN A 15 5.03 2.20 12.63
CA GLN A 15 4.72 2.67 13.99
C GLN A 15 4.32 4.14 13.99
N TRP A 16 5.11 5.00 13.34
CA TRP A 16 4.80 6.43 13.24
C TRP A 16 3.42 6.70 12.65
N VAL A 17 3.05 5.99 11.57
CA VAL A 17 1.71 6.12 10.96
C VAL A 17 0.59 5.66 11.91
N LYS A 18 0.82 4.59 12.70
CA LYS A 18 -0.13 4.12 13.71
C LYS A 18 -0.33 5.16 14.82
N ASP A 19 0.76 5.71 15.35
CA ASP A 19 0.73 6.67 16.45
C ASP A 19 -0.04 7.96 16.11
N HIS A 20 -0.09 8.33 14.82
CA HIS A 20 -0.81 9.50 14.32
C HIS A 20 -2.25 9.19 13.84
N GLY A 21 -2.68 7.92 13.89
CA GLY A 21 -4.07 7.54 13.59
C GLY A 21 -4.49 7.69 12.11
N TYR A 22 -3.56 7.75 11.17
CA TYR A 22 -3.90 7.91 9.74
C TYR A 22 -4.64 6.69 9.18
N LYS A 23 -5.67 6.90 8.36
CA LYS A 23 -6.27 5.83 7.54
C LYS A 23 -5.30 5.42 6.43
N ARG A 24 -5.24 4.13 6.07
CA ARG A 24 -4.25 3.57 5.15
C ARG A 24 -4.87 2.59 4.16
N ALA A 25 -4.50 2.72 2.89
CA ALA A 25 -4.76 1.73 1.86
C ALA A 25 -3.44 1.32 1.19
N ALA A 26 -3.31 0.04 0.85
CA ALA A 26 -2.27 -0.42 -0.06
C ALA A 26 -2.82 -0.40 -1.49
N VAL A 27 -2.13 0.26 -2.43
CA VAL A 27 -2.54 0.34 -3.84
C VAL A 27 -1.47 -0.29 -4.72
N THR A 28 -1.82 -1.35 -5.46
CA THR A 28 -0.85 -2.15 -6.21
C THR A 28 -1.40 -2.67 -7.54
N ASN A 29 -0.55 -2.84 -8.55
CA ASN A 29 -0.91 -3.57 -9.78
C ASN A 29 -0.64 -5.08 -9.68
N ALA A 30 -0.03 -5.55 -8.58
CA ALA A 30 0.14 -6.99 -8.35
C ALA A 30 -1.21 -7.68 -8.17
N PRO A 31 -1.35 -8.96 -8.59
CA PRO A 31 -2.55 -9.75 -8.30
C PRO A 31 -2.88 -9.79 -6.81
N ARG A 32 -4.18 -9.87 -6.47
CA ARG A 32 -4.67 -9.90 -5.08
C ARG A 32 -3.93 -10.88 -4.19
N ILE A 33 -3.79 -12.13 -4.65
CA ILE A 33 -3.12 -13.18 -3.89
C ILE A 33 -1.66 -12.81 -3.55
N ASN A 34 -0.95 -12.15 -4.44
CA ASN A 34 0.42 -11.70 -4.21
C ASN A 34 0.45 -10.51 -3.24
N ALA A 35 -0.47 -9.56 -3.39
CA ALA A 35 -0.57 -8.41 -2.50
C ALA A 35 -0.83 -8.84 -1.04
N GLU A 36 -1.82 -9.70 -0.85
CA GLU A 36 -2.21 -10.22 0.47
C GLU A 36 -1.11 -11.10 1.09
N LEU A 37 -0.45 -11.94 0.29
CA LEU A 37 0.69 -12.72 0.73
C LEU A 37 1.84 -11.83 1.21
N MET A 38 2.22 -10.81 0.45
CA MET A 38 3.30 -9.89 0.82
C MET A 38 2.97 -9.10 2.09
N ILE A 39 1.74 -8.58 2.20
CA ILE A 39 1.26 -7.90 3.41
C ILE A 39 1.36 -8.82 4.63
N LYS A 40 0.93 -10.09 4.49
CA LYS A 40 1.01 -11.10 5.55
C LYS A 40 2.46 -11.39 5.95
N LEU A 41 3.35 -11.63 4.98
CA LEU A 41 4.75 -11.94 5.23
C LEU A 41 5.50 -10.78 5.91
N LEU A 42 5.09 -9.54 5.65
CA LEU A 42 5.63 -8.34 6.31
C LEU A 42 5.00 -8.06 7.68
N GLY A 43 4.03 -8.86 8.13
CA GLY A 43 3.33 -8.66 9.40
C GLY A 43 2.40 -7.44 9.41
N LEU A 44 1.85 -7.07 8.24
CA LEU A 44 1.04 -5.86 8.04
C LEU A 44 -0.45 -6.14 7.82
N SER A 45 -0.92 -7.36 8.12
CA SER A 45 -2.31 -7.79 7.88
C SER A 45 -3.36 -6.83 8.46
N ASP A 46 -3.11 -6.27 9.65
CA ASP A 46 -4.04 -5.34 10.31
C ASP A 46 -3.66 -3.86 10.13
N PHE A 47 -2.64 -3.56 9.31
CA PHE A 47 -2.15 -2.19 9.13
C PHE A 47 -3.02 -1.40 8.13
N PHE A 48 -3.36 -2.02 7.01
CA PHE A 48 -4.16 -1.38 5.96
C PHE A 48 -5.65 -1.66 6.18
N GLN A 49 -6.49 -0.64 6.01
CA GLN A 49 -7.95 -0.79 6.05
C GLN A 49 -8.50 -1.27 4.70
N ALA A 50 -7.76 -1.02 3.62
CA ALA A 50 -8.11 -1.40 2.26
C ALA A 50 -6.88 -1.87 1.47
N VAL A 51 -7.08 -2.85 0.59
CA VAL A 51 -6.09 -3.30 -0.39
C VAL A 51 -6.71 -3.17 -1.78
N ILE A 52 -6.26 -2.15 -2.51
CA ILE A 52 -6.75 -1.84 -3.85
C ILE A 52 -5.84 -2.48 -4.89
N VAL A 53 -6.42 -3.42 -5.63
CA VAL A 53 -5.76 -4.11 -6.75
C VAL A 53 -6.13 -3.39 -8.05
N GLY A 54 -5.12 -2.90 -8.76
CA GLY A 54 -5.29 -2.12 -9.99
C GLY A 54 -5.96 -2.92 -11.11
N GLY A 55 -5.70 -4.23 -11.19
CA GLY A 55 -6.37 -5.13 -12.14
C GLY A 55 -7.86 -5.36 -11.86
N GLU A 56 -8.38 -4.88 -10.72
CA GLU A 56 -9.80 -4.91 -10.36
C GLU A 56 -10.46 -3.52 -10.46
N CYS A 57 -9.73 -2.55 -11.02
CA CYS A 57 -10.22 -1.20 -11.31
C CYS A 57 -10.45 -1.05 -12.82
N GLU A 58 -11.09 0.05 -13.23
CA GLU A 58 -11.34 0.34 -14.65
C GLU A 58 -10.02 0.37 -15.46
N GLN A 59 -8.98 1.00 -14.90
CA GLN A 59 -7.61 0.90 -15.41
C GLN A 59 -6.60 0.83 -14.26
N PRO A 60 -5.52 0.05 -14.40
CA PRO A 60 -4.47 -0.04 -13.39
C PRO A 60 -3.61 1.23 -13.33
N LYS A 61 -2.72 1.32 -12.33
CA LYS A 61 -1.71 2.39 -12.28
C LYS A 61 -0.89 2.41 -13.59
N PRO A 62 -0.53 3.58 -14.13
CA PRO A 62 -0.57 4.90 -13.49
C PRO A 62 -1.90 5.66 -13.62
N ALA A 63 -2.96 5.04 -14.15
CA ALA A 63 -4.27 5.69 -14.19
C ALA A 63 -4.78 6.00 -12.76
N PRO A 64 -5.63 7.03 -12.57
CA PRO A 64 -6.03 7.48 -11.24
C PRO A 64 -7.02 6.55 -10.52
N PHE A 65 -7.66 5.62 -11.24
CA PHE A 65 -8.78 4.82 -10.72
C PHE A 65 -8.48 4.05 -9.43
N PRO A 66 -7.32 3.38 -9.27
CA PRO A 66 -7.01 2.67 -8.03
C PRO A 66 -6.90 3.62 -6.82
N TYR A 67 -6.37 4.83 -7.01
CA TYR A 67 -6.28 5.83 -5.94
C TYR A 67 -7.65 6.43 -5.62
N LEU A 68 -8.47 6.73 -6.62
CA LEU A 68 -9.85 7.21 -6.41
C LEU A 68 -10.70 6.17 -5.66
N LYS A 69 -10.51 4.88 -5.98
CA LYS A 69 -11.14 3.77 -5.24
C LYS A 69 -10.65 3.73 -3.80
N ALA A 70 -9.36 3.91 -3.54
CA ALA A 70 -8.81 3.99 -2.19
C ALA A 70 -9.43 5.13 -1.36
N LEU A 71 -9.53 6.34 -1.95
CA LEU A 71 -10.16 7.49 -1.29
C LEU A 71 -11.62 7.20 -0.91
N LYS A 72 -12.37 6.55 -1.82
CA LYS A 72 -13.75 6.14 -1.59
C LYS A 72 -13.86 5.09 -0.49
N GLU A 73 -13.06 4.03 -0.52
CA GLU A 73 -13.10 2.95 0.48
C GLU A 73 -12.68 3.42 1.87
N LEU A 74 -11.74 4.37 1.95
CA LEU A 74 -11.33 4.95 3.23
C LEU A 74 -12.23 6.10 3.70
N GLU A 75 -13.16 6.57 2.87
CA GLU A 75 -13.99 7.76 3.14
C GLU A 75 -13.13 8.98 3.51
N VAL A 76 -12.16 9.32 2.65
CA VAL A 76 -11.24 10.45 2.84
C VAL A 76 -11.21 11.35 1.60
N SER A 77 -10.81 12.62 1.80
CA SER A 77 -10.66 13.57 0.70
C SER A 77 -9.25 13.51 0.09
N ALA A 78 -9.16 13.76 -1.22
CA ALA A 78 -7.86 13.88 -1.90
C ALA A 78 -7.00 15.01 -1.29
N ALA A 79 -7.63 16.11 -0.86
CA ALA A 79 -6.93 17.26 -0.28
C ALA A 79 -6.24 16.97 1.06
N HIS A 80 -6.60 15.88 1.75
CA HIS A 80 -6.01 15.48 3.03
C HIS A 80 -5.36 14.09 2.95
N THR A 81 -4.99 13.68 1.74
CA THR A 81 -4.35 12.40 1.46
C THR A 81 -3.08 12.66 0.70
N PHE A 82 -2.02 11.93 1.03
CA PHE A 82 -0.81 11.86 0.22
C PHE A 82 -0.60 10.44 -0.26
N ILE A 83 0.01 10.31 -1.44
CA ILE A 83 0.44 9.03 -1.99
C ILE A 83 1.95 8.89 -1.72
N PHE A 84 2.34 7.78 -1.10
CA PHE A 84 3.73 7.44 -0.84
C PHE A 84 4.12 6.23 -1.67
N GLU A 85 4.95 6.45 -2.68
CA GLU A 85 5.50 5.40 -3.54
C GLU A 85 7.03 5.49 -3.51
N GLY A 86 7.69 4.34 -3.51
CA GLY A 86 9.14 4.23 -3.56
C GLY A 86 9.55 3.37 -4.75
N TYR A 87 10.57 3.81 -5.48
CA TYR A 87 11.21 3.04 -6.53
C TYR A 87 12.62 2.70 -6.06
N LEU A 88 12.97 1.41 -6.11
CA LEU A 88 14.36 1.00 -5.95
C LEU A 88 14.98 1.00 -7.35
N SER A 89 15.79 2.01 -7.66
CA SER A 89 16.74 1.90 -8.76
C SER A 89 17.94 1.10 -8.24
N TYR A 90 18.17 -0.08 -8.80
CA TYR A 90 19.47 -0.74 -8.65
C TYR A 90 20.49 0.11 -9.41
N ASN A 91 21.34 0.85 -8.68
CA ASN A 91 22.64 1.21 -9.21
C ASN A 91 23.57 0.06 -8.83
N ASP A 92 23.91 -0.76 -9.81
CA ASP A 92 25.09 -1.62 -9.73
C ASP A 92 26.36 -0.76 -9.57
#